data_AF-A0A7C2XTK6-F1
#
_entry.id   AF-A0A7C2XTK6-F1
#
_cell.length_a   1.000
_cell.length_b   1.000
_cell.length_c   1.000
_cell.angle_alpha   90.00
_cell.angle_beta   90.00
_cell.angle_gamma   90.00
#
_symmetry.space_group_name_H-M   'P 1'
#
loop_
_entity.id
_entity.type
_entity.pdbx_description
1 polymer ?
#
loop_
_entity_poly.entity_id
_entity_poly.type
_entity_poly.pdbx_seq_one_letter_code
_entity_poly.pdbx_strand_id
1 'polypeptide(L)' 'MEGKKPPKQLSTTELFTKSSVMAAIIAIPSLAGFGIGWYVFDDLIPSAIIGVVIHFIVLAFSFRISKRLFDKTPKTEKDL' A
#
# COMPACT_ATOMS: atom_id res chain seq x y z
N MET A 1 -20.58 31.66 -10.97
CA MET A 1 -19.35 31.60 -10.16
C MET A 1 -19.26 30.19 -9.58
N GLU A 2 -18.47 29.31 -10.20
CA GLU A 2 -18.32 27.93 -9.71
C GLU A 2 -17.55 27.93 -8.39
N GLY A 3 -18.26 27.61 -7.30
CA GLY A 3 -17.66 27.39 -5.98
C GLY A 3 -16.79 26.14 -6.00
N LYS A 4 -15.47 26.30 -6.12
CA LYS A 4 -14.50 25.24 -5.82
C LYS A 4 -14.67 24.84 -4.36
N LYS A 5 -15.24 23.65 -4.12
CA LYS A 5 -15.24 23.02 -2.79
C LYS A 5 -13.81 23.01 -2.24
N PRO A 6 -13.57 23.44 -0.98
CA PRO A 6 -12.24 23.42 -0.41
C PRO A 6 -11.71 21.98 -0.41
N PRO A 7 -10.41 21.76 -0.70
CA PRO A 7 -9.82 20.43 -0.67
C PRO A 7 -10.07 19.82 0.71
N LYS A 8 -10.65 18.61 0.74
CA LYS A 8 -10.90 17.85 1.96
C LYS A 8 -9.56 17.61 2.65
N GLN A 9 -9.22 18.43 3.64
CA GLN A 9 -7.98 18.31 4.40
C GLN A 9 -8.09 17.02 5.21
N LEU A 10 -7.25 16.04 4.88
CA LEU A 10 -7.18 14.78 5.63
C LEU A 10 -6.53 15.07 6.98
N SER A 11 -7.16 14.61 8.05
CA SER A 11 -6.57 14.70 9.39
C SER A 11 -5.23 13.93 9.40
N THR A 12 -4.26 14.39 10.18
CA THR A 12 -2.96 13.71 10.36
C THR A 12 -3.12 12.25 10.76
N THR A 13 -4.14 11.93 11.56
CA THR A 13 -4.52 10.56 11.91
C THR A 13 -5.02 9.73 10.73
N GLU A 14 -5.79 10.31 9.81
CA GLU A 14 -6.28 9.62 8.60
C GLU A 14 -5.14 9.36 7.62
N LEU A 15 -4.21 10.32 7.50
CA LEU A 15 -2.99 10.16 6.70
C LEU A 15 -2.14 9.03 7.25
N PHE A 16 -1.89 9.01 8.56
CA PHE A 16 -1.09 7.98 9.21
C PHE A 16 -1.73 6.60 9.09
N THR A 17 -3.05 6.52 9.23
CA THR A 17 -3.79 5.25 9.08
C THR A 17 -3.72 4.74 7.64
N LYS A 18 -3.96 5.60 6.65
CA LYS A 18 -3.88 5.23 5.23
C LYS A 18 -2.44 4.86 4.82
N SER A 19 -1.43 5.58 5.29
CA SER A 19 -0.03 5.29 4.99
C SER A 19 0.42 3.99 5.68
N SER A 20 0.00 3.75 6.92
CA SER A 20 0.30 2.51 7.66
C SER A 20 -0.26 1.27 6.97
N VAL A 21 -1.52 1.32 6.52
CA VAL A 21 -2.15 0.22 5.77
C VAL A 21 -1.39 -0.06 4.47
N MET A 22 -1.01 0.99 3.73
CA MET A 22 -0.22 0.81 2.50
C MET A 22 1.18 0.26 2.80
N ALA A 23 1.83 0.71 3.87
CA ALA A 23 3.13 0.19 4.29
C ALA A 23 3.04 -1.30 4.65
N ALA A 24 1.99 -1.73 5.34
CA ALA A 24 1.78 -3.14 5.67
C ALA A 24 1.57 -4.00 4.42
N ILE A 25 0.76 -3.54 3.46
CA ILE A 25 0.53 -4.23 2.18
C ILE A 25 1.84 -4.40 1.39
N ILE A 26 2.77 -3.45 1.49
CA ILE A 26 4.08 -3.54 0.83
C ILE A 26 5.04 -4.44 1.61
N ALA A 27 5.11 -4.27 2.93
CA ALA A 27 6.11 -4.90 3.77
C ALA A 27 5.85 -6.41 3.98
N ILE A 28 4.60 -6.81 4.24
CA ILE A 28 4.25 -8.22 4.53
C ILE A 28 4.68 -9.17 3.41
N PRO A 29 4.28 -8.98 2.13
CA PRO A 29 4.67 -9.87 1.05
C PRO A 29 6.16 -9.80 0.71
N SER A 30 6.80 -8.63 0.88
CA SER A 30 8.24 -8.49 0.69
C SER A 30 9.02 -9.30 1.72
N LEU A 31 8.61 -9.22 3.00
CA LEU A 31 9.25 -9.93 4.09
C LEU A 31 8.96 -11.44 4.04
N ALA A 32 7.72 -11.81 3.68
CA ALA A 32 7.35 -13.20 3.46
C ALA A 32 8.13 -13.81 2.29
N GLY A 33 8.23 -13.11 1.15
CA GLY A 33 8.98 -13.59 -0.01
C GLY A 33 10.47 -13.78 0.28
N PHE A 34 11.08 -12.83 1.00
CA PHE A 34 12.47 -12.95 1.45
C PHE A 34 12.66 -14.11 2.44
N GLY A 35 11.79 -14.23 3.46
CA GLY A 35 11.89 -15.27 4.48
C GLY A 35 11.66 -16.68 3.92
N ILE A 36 10.68 -16.84 3.03
CA ILE A 36 10.44 -18.11 2.32
C ILE A 36 11.61 -18.41 1.39
N GLY A 37 12.13 -17.41 0.68
CA GLY A 37 13.34 -17.56 -0.14
C GLY A 37 14.51 -18.09 0.68
N TRP A 38 14.79 -17.46 1.83
CA TRP A 38 15.91 -17.87 2.68
C TRP A 38 15.73 -19.31 3.16
N TYR A 39 14.53 -19.69 3.58
CA TYR A 39 14.25 -21.05 4.02
C TYR A 39 14.44 -22.11 2.90
N VAL A 40 14.18 -21.76 1.64
CA VAL A 40 14.25 -22.71 0.52
C VAL A 40 15.64 -22.75 -0.12
N PHE A 41 16.29 -21.61 -0.31
CA PHE A 41 17.57 -21.51 -1.02
C PHE A 41 18.79 -21.70 -0.11
N ASP A 42 18.59 -21.63 1.22
CA ASP A 42 19.65 -21.71 2.25
C ASP A 42 20.82 -20.72 2.03
N ASP A 43 20.58 -19.71 1.17
CA ASP A 43 21.51 -18.67 0.77
C ASP A 43 20.78 -17.33 0.76
N LEU A 44 21.43 -16.34 1.37
CA LEU A 44 20.93 -14.98 1.54
C LEU A 44 20.90 -14.20 0.22
N ILE A 45 21.86 -14.43 -0.68
CA ILE A 45 21.99 -13.69 -1.93
C ILE A 45 20.80 -13.94 -2.88
N PRO A 46 20.47 -15.18 -3.27
CA PRO A 46 19.31 -15.43 -4.15
C PRO A 46 18.00 -15.01 -3.50
N SER A 47 17.88 -15.18 -2.19
CA SER A 47 16.70 -14.77 -1.40
C SER A 47 16.51 -13.25 -1.39
N ALA A 48 17.59 -12.48 -1.28
CA ALA A 48 17.56 -11.03 -1.38
C ALA A 48 17.10 -10.57 -2.77
N ILE A 49 17.61 -11.19 -3.84
CA ILE A 49 17.20 -10.86 -5.21
C ILE A 49 15.70 -11.11 -5.40
N ILE A 50 15.20 -12.27 -4.94
CA ILE A 50 13.78 -12.61 -5.01
C ILE A 50 12.93 -11.64 -4.19
N GLY A 51 13.38 -11.31 -2.96
CA GLY A 51 12.71 -10.34 -2.10
C GLY A 51 12.60 -8.96 -2.75
N VAL A 52 13.66 -8.49 -3.41
CA VAL A 52 13.67 -7.22 -4.15
C VAL A 52 12.70 -7.26 -5.33
N VAL A 53 12.70 -8.34 -6.12
CA VAL A 53 11.77 -8.48 -7.26
C VAL A 53 10.31 -8.46 -6.77
N ILE A 54 9.99 -9.20 -5.72
CA ILE A 54 8.66 -9.21 -5.11
C ILE A 54 8.29 -7.82 -4.60
N HIS A 55 9.22 -7.11 -3.95
CA HIS A 55 9.00 -5.76 -3.47
C HIS A 55 8.57 -4.81 -4.59
N PHE A 56 9.28 -4.81 -5.73
CA PHE A 56 8.92 -3.98 -6.88
C PHE A 56 7.58 -4.36 -7.52
N ILE A 57 7.26 -5.65 -7.59
CA ILE A 57 5.94 -6.11 -8.08
C ILE A 57 4.83 -5.58 -7.16
N VAL A 58 5.02 -5.68 -5.85
CA VAL A 58 4.06 -5.20 -4.87
C VAL A 58 3.93 -3.68 -4.91
N LEU A 59 5.02 -2.92 -5.12
CA LEU A 59 4.95 -1.47 -5.33
C LEU A 59 4.11 -1.12 -6.57
N ALA A 60 4.34 -1.81 -7.69
CA ALA A 60 3.57 -1.63 -8.92
C ALA A 60 2.08 -1.97 -8.70
N PHE A 61 1.81 -3.05 -7.97
CA PHE A 61 0.45 -3.44 -7.60
C PHE A 61 -0.19 -2.49 -6.59
N SER A 62 0.58 -1.92 -5.67
CA SER A 62 0.10 -0.99 -4.64
C SER A 62 -0.48 0.27 -5.26
N PHE A 63 0.09 0.75 -6.37
CA PHE A 63 -0.51 1.85 -7.15
C PHE A 63 -1.88 1.47 -7.73
N ARG A 64 -2.03 0.22 -8.18
CA ARG A 64 -3.30 -0.30 -8.73
C ARG A 64 -4.34 -0.55 -7.64
N ILE A 65 -3.91 -1.03 -6.46
CA ILE A 65 -4.73 -1.22 -5.27
C ILE A 65 -5.17 0.13 -4.70
N SER A 66 -4.25 1.11 -4.62
CA SER A 66 -4.55 2.46 -4.15
C SER A 66 -5.71 3.07 -4.93
N LYS A 67 -5.72 2.97 -6.27
CA LYS A 67 -6.86 3.41 -7.08
C LYS A 67 -8.17 2.74 -6.66
N ARG A 68 -8.19 1.41 -6.51
CA ARG A 68 -9.42 0.68 -6.10
C ARG A 68 -9.86 0.95 -4.66
N LEU A 69 -8.93 1.15 -3.73
CA LEU A 69 -9.22 1.42 -2.32
C LEU A 69 -9.68 2.86 -2.09
N PHE A 70 -9.20 3.81 -2.89
CA PHE A 70 -9.55 5.23 -2.78
C PHE A 70 -10.68 5.67 -3.72
N ASP A 71 -10.98 4.93 -4.80
CA ASP A 71 -12.16 5.17 -5.64
C ASP A 71 -13.47 4.84 -4.92
N LYS A 72 -13.43 3.96 -3.90
CA LYS A 72 -14.52 3.82 -2.94
C LYS A 72 -14.32 4.81 -1.80
N THR A 73 -14.55 6.08 -2.10
CA THR A 73 -14.97 7.01 -1.04
C THR A 73 -16.26 6.41 -0.44
N PRO A 74 -16.32 6.08 0.86
CA PRO A 74 -17.61 5.89 1.50
C PRO A 74 -18.41 7.18 1.28
N LYS A 75 -19.60 7.05 0.68
CA LYS A 75 -20.62 8.08 0.79
C LYS A 75 -21.01 8.19 2.28
N THR A 76 -20.28 9.02 3.00
CA THR A 76 -20.66 9.63 4.27
C THR A 76 -20.32 11.09 4.01
N GLU A 77 -21.23 12.01 3.76
CA GLU A 77 -22.54 12.26 4.32
C GLU A 77 -23.15 13.31 3.37
N LYS A 78 -24.26 12.99 2.71
CA LYS A 78 -25.00 13.96 1.89
C LYS A 78 -26.49 13.98 2.21
N ASP A 79 -26.90 13.32 3.29
CA ASP A 79 -28.29 13.22 3.69
C ASP A 79 -28.37 13.26 5.22
N LEU A 80 -28.30 14.48 5.76
CA LEU A 80 -29.03 14.96 6.95
C LEU A 80 -29.02 16.49 6.93
#